data_AF-A0A846UR62-F1
#
_entry.id   AF-A0A846UR62-F1
#
_cell.length_a   1.000
_cell.length_b   1.000
_cell.length_c   1.000
_cell.angle_alpha   90.00
_cell.angle_beta   90.00
_cell.angle_gamma   90.00
#
_symmetry.space_group_name_H-M   'P 1'
#
loop_
_entity.id
_entity.type
_entity.pdbx_description
1 polymer ?
#
loop_
_entity_poly.entity_id
_entity_poly.type
_entity_poly.pdbx_seq_one_letter_code
_entity_poly.pdbx_strand_id
1 'polypeptide(L)'
;MLGIPLLACLPPPAAQAVIAHELGHFSHRHGRLGHWLYRARNGWLWFAGQARLDDSILDRAAARFAAWFGPWMAHRSFAYARACEYEADAFAAGVVTSEVMAAALAAVEARGLVHRRFMAEGVDALRARLAEPPADILARIMREQQALDLALATLPQRETRDEADASDTHPPSGRRIAALHVTPAAALATAATWGGPPAGESWLLGWAAIVRQHDDAFVATHRREWRDEHLRLHAQGRRLQALQDADEVSEERAWLAWRVGTAAEARATAQAVLDTTPGSALALHVRGVARLSLGDAGGRADLEACLRADKAWIAPCRAALAAMPDSGIEPRERERNAVLLDRAMTRRRATVQALLQEFRSGRVDEAPLDATSRSILAAALAEGGIVAQAWVVGRSGHQVDACTHDAVLLLLRVDPSSLQAGGMDEDDVVAWSQGLLQRVLQPQVLRGVWSAYTTEPLAPALETALQSSLASGSGLRLVPQ
;
A
#
# COMPACT_ATOMS: atom_id res chain seq x y z
N MET A 1 22.21 11.19 4.61
CA MET A 1 20.96 11.97 4.78
C MET A 1 20.34 11.52 6.10
N LEU A 2 19.76 12.42 6.90
CA LEU A 2 19.12 12.08 8.18
C LEU A 2 17.63 12.46 8.11
N GLY A 3 16.76 11.58 8.62
CA GLY A 3 15.31 11.83 8.65
C GLY A 3 14.90 12.75 9.79
N ILE A 4 13.99 13.70 9.52
CA ILE A 4 13.41 14.59 10.54
C ILE A 4 12.69 13.79 11.65
N PRO A 5 11.88 12.74 11.35
CA PRO A 5 11.27 11.93 12.40
C PRO A 5 12.26 11.24 13.33
N LEU A 6 13.42 10.85 12.81
CA LEU A 6 14.48 10.23 13.60
C LEU A 6 15.09 11.23 14.59
N LEU A 7 15.44 12.43 14.11
CA LEU A 7 15.99 13.51 14.93
C LEU A 7 14.99 14.08 15.94
N ALA A 8 13.68 13.97 15.66
CA ALA A 8 12.62 14.36 16.56
C ALA A 8 12.40 13.37 17.71
N CYS A 9 12.81 12.11 17.54
CA CYS A 9 12.53 11.05 18.51
C CYS A 9 13.74 10.62 19.33
N LEU A 10 14.94 10.77 18.76
CA LEU A 10 16.17 10.35 19.42
C LEU A 10 16.77 11.47 20.29
N PRO A 11 17.22 11.16 21.51
CA PRO A 11 18.06 12.08 22.28
C PRO A 11 19.45 12.20 21.63
N PRO A 12 20.23 13.25 21.94
CA PRO A 12 21.55 13.48 21.34
C PRO A 12 22.52 12.28 21.37
N PRO A 13 22.67 11.52 22.48
CA PRO A 13 23.58 10.37 22.50
C PRO A 13 23.18 9.28 21.50
N ALA A 14 21.88 9.02 21.37
CA ALA A 14 21.34 8.04 20.43
C ALA A 14 21.54 8.48 18.98
N ALA A 15 21.22 9.74 18.68
CA ALA A 15 21.43 10.28 17.34
C ALA A 15 22.92 10.32 16.96
N GLN A 16 23.81 10.59 17.92
CA GLN A 16 25.26 10.58 17.69
C GLN A 16 25.74 9.16 17.37
N ALA A 17 25.23 8.15 18.09
CA ALA A 17 25.54 6.75 17.81
C ALA A 17 25.08 6.33 16.40
N VAL A 18 23.86 6.72 15.98
CA VAL A 18 23.37 6.47 14.62
C VAL A 18 24.25 7.17 13.58
N ILE A 19 24.60 8.44 13.77
CA ILE A 19 25.50 9.15 12.85
C ILE A 19 26.88 8.48 12.78
N ALA A 20 27.43 8.06 13.92
CA ALA A 20 28.70 7.35 13.96
C ALA A 20 28.63 6.01 13.21
N HIS A 21 27.52 5.27 13.34
CA HIS A 21 27.27 4.04 12.58
C HIS A 21 27.23 4.32 11.07
N GLU A 22 26.45 5.30 10.63
CA GLU A 22 26.38 5.70 9.22
C GLU A 22 27.76 6.12 8.69
N LEU A 23 28.56 6.85 9.49
CA LEU A 23 29.95 7.19 9.16
C LEU A 23 30.89 5.96 9.13
N GLY A 24 30.61 4.95 9.95
CA GLY A 24 31.31 3.65 9.96
C GLY A 24 31.21 2.93 8.61
N HIS A 25 30.08 3.06 7.92
CA HIS A 25 29.96 2.54 6.54
C HIS A 25 30.90 3.23 5.54
N PHE A 26 31.39 4.44 5.84
CA PHE A 26 32.32 5.18 4.98
C PHE A 26 33.80 5.04 5.40
N SER A 27 34.10 4.69 6.65
CA SER A 27 35.45 4.79 7.21
C SER A 27 36.37 3.60 6.87
N HIS A 28 35.83 2.40 6.66
CA HIS A 28 36.64 1.23 6.29
C HIS A 28 36.87 1.07 4.78
N ARG A 29 38.07 0.58 4.42
CA ARG A 29 38.67 0.40 3.07
C ARG A 29 37.82 -0.38 2.04
N HIS A 30 36.63 -0.82 2.41
CA HIS A 30 35.71 -1.64 1.64
C HIS A 30 34.41 -0.91 1.23
N GLY A 31 34.19 0.34 1.67
CA GLY A 31 32.95 1.12 1.47
C GLY A 31 32.54 1.41 0.02
N ARG A 32 33.39 1.15 -0.98
CA ARG A 32 33.04 1.27 -2.40
C ARG A 32 32.15 0.14 -2.91
N LEU A 33 32.34 -1.09 -2.43
CA LEU A 33 31.59 -2.26 -2.90
C LEU A 33 30.21 -2.38 -2.25
N GLY A 34 30.08 -2.11 -0.94
CA GLY A 34 28.80 -2.15 -0.23
C GLY A 34 27.81 -1.08 -0.71
N HIS A 35 28.26 0.17 -0.89
CA HIS A 35 27.44 1.23 -1.47
C HIS A 35 27.17 1.04 -2.97
N TRP A 36 28.11 0.46 -3.73
CA TRP A 36 27.86 0.08 -5.12
C TRP A 36 26.83 -1.05 -5.20
N LEU A 37 26.88 -2.06 -4.32
CA LEU A 37 25.87 -3.12 -4.21
C LEU A 37 24.50 -2.57 -3.79
N TYR A 38 24.45 -1.67 -2.80
CA TYR A 38 23.21 -1.05 -2.32
C TYR A 38 22.58 -0.12 -3.38
N ARG A 39 23.38 0.72 -4.06
CA ARG A 39 22.90 1.57 -5.17
C ARG A 39 22.59 0.78 -6.42
N ALA A 40 23.36 -0.26 -6.76
CA ALA A 40 23.04 -1.17 -7.85
C ALA A 40 21.74 -1.90 -7.54
N ARG A 41 21.55 -2.41 -6.31
CA ARG A 41 20.30 -3.06 -5.86
C ARG A 41 19.10 -2.12 -5.97
N ASN A 42 19.18 -0.90 -5.42
CA ASN A 42 18.10 0.07 -5.54
C ASN A 42 17.88 0.48 -7.01
N GLY A 43 18.94 0.63 -7.80
CA GLY A 43 18.86 0.90 -9.23
C GLY A 43 18.20 -0.24 -10.02
N TRP A 44 18.51 -1.51 -9.71
CA TRP A 44 17.93 -2.68 -10.38
C TRP A 44 16.50 -2.97 -9.94
N LEU A 45 16.16 -2.79 -8.65
CA LEU A 45 14.78 -2.92 -8.15
C LEU A 45 13.88 -1.77 -8.63
N TRP A 46 14.42 -0.56 -8.71
CA TRP A 46 13.75 0.60 -9.32
C TRP A 46 13.58 0.41 -10.84
N PHE A 47 14.59 -0.10 -11.56
CA PHE A 47 14.47 -0.45 -12.99
C PHE A 47 13.48 -1.60 -13.23
N ALA A 48 13.47 -2.63 -12.36
CA ALA A 48 12.54 -3.75 -12.48
C ALA A 48 11.08 -3.35 -12.19
N GLY A 49 10.87 -2.30 -11.37
CA GLY A 49 9.55 -1.74 -11.07
C GLY A 49 9.04 -0.71 -12.08
N GLN A 50 9.86 -0.27 -13.03
CA GLN A 50 9.52 0.81 -13.98
C GLN A 50 9.21 0.35 -15.40
N ALA A 51 9.33 -0.94 -15.72
CA ALA A 51 9.03 -1.40 -17.07
C ALA A 51 7.54 -1.20 -17.40
N ARG A 52 7.24 -0.22 -18.26
CA ARG A 52 5.91 -0.03 -18.86
C ARG A 52 5.87 -0.81 -20.19
N LEU A 53 4.66 -1.08 -20.69
CA LEU A 53 4.48 -1.90 -21.90
C LEU A 53 5.00 -1.24 -23.19
N ASP A 54 5.26 0.07 -23.16
CA ASP A 54 5.76 0.86 -24.30
C ASP A 54 7.30 0.93 -24.40
N ASP A 55 8.02 0.26 -23.50
CA ASP A 55 9.49 0.25 -23.49
C ASP A 55 10.09 -0.65 -24.59
N SER A 56 11.30 -0.34 -25.04
CA SER A 56 11.96 -1.05 -26.14
C SER A 56 12.26 -2.53 -25.82
N ILE A 57 12.52 -3.35 -26.84
CA ILE A 57 12.92 -4.76 -26.67
C ILE A 57 14.17 -4.90 -25.76
N LEU A 58 15.07 -3.92 -25.81
CA LEU A 58 16.27 -3.88 -24.98
C LEU A 58 15.95 -3.57 -23.51
N ASP A 59 14.97 -2.71 -23.24
CA ASP A 59 14.53 -2.36 -21.88
C ASP A 59 13.80 -3.53 -21.21
N ARG A 60 12.97 -4.26 -21.96
CA ARG A 60 12.35 -5.51 -21.48
C ARG A 60 13.38 -6.61 -21.22
N ALA A 61 14.43 -6.70 -22.04
CA ALA A 61 15.53 -7.63 -21.82
C ALA A 61 16.37 -7.25 -20.59
N ALA A 62 16.62 -5.95 -20.37
CA ALA A 62 17.30 -5.41 -19.20
C ALA A 62 16.49 -5.60 -17.92
N ALA A 63 15.17 -5.36 -17.93
CA ALA A 63 14.28 -5.61 -16.80
C ALA A 63 14.20 -7.10 -16.44
N ARG A 64 14.17 -7.99 -17.45
CA ARG A 64 14.16 -9.45 -17.24
C ARG A 64 15.52 -9.97 -16.76
N PHE A 65 16.61 -9.39 -17.22
CA PHE A 65 17.95 -9.62 -16.69
C PHE A 65 18.07 -9.13 -15.24
N ALA A 66 17.53 -7.96 -14.91
CA ALA A 66 17.50 -7.41 -13.56
C ALA A 66 16.65 -8.24 -12.58
N ALA A 67 15.48 -8.73 -13.02
CA ALA A 67 14.62 -9.61 -12.24
C ALA A 67 15.23 -11.00 -11.98
N TRP A 68 16.10 -11.47 -12.87
CA TRP A 68 16.84 -12.73 -12.72
C TRP A 68 18.15 -12.57 -11.93
N PHE A 69 18.93 -11.54 -12.24
CA PHE A 69 20.24 -11.25 -11.66
C PHE A 69 20.14 -10.60 -10.27
N GLY A 70 19.13 -9.76 -10.05
CA GLY A 70 18.89 -9.04 -8.80
C GLY A 70 18.76 -9.96 -7.59
N PRO A 71 17.88 -10.98 -7.59
CA PRO A 71 17.77 -11.95 -6.49
C PRO A 71 19.04 -12.79 -6.30
N TRP A 72 19.73 -13.17 -7.38
CA TRP A 72 20.99 -13.93 -7.34
C TRP A 72 22.16 -13.13 -6.74
N MET A 73 22.27 -11.84 -7.10
CA MET A 73 23.25 -10.90 -6.56
C MET A 73 22.91 -10.51 -5.11
N ALA A 74 21.63 -10.32 -4.79
CA ALA A 74 21.15 -10.08 -3.44
C ALA A 74 21.53 -11.26 -2.52
N HIS A 75 21.26 -12.49 -2.95
CA HIS A 75 21.61 -13.71 -2.20
C HIS A 75 23.11 -13.83 -1.89
N ARG A 76 23.98 -13.46 -2.84
CA ARG A 76 25.44 -13.48 -2.65
C ARG A 76 26.01 -12.30 -1.88
N SER A 77 25.26 -11.21 -1.71
CA SER A 77 25.72 -9.99 -1.03
C SER A 77 25.30 -9.87 0.44
N PHE A 78 24.37 -10.71 0.92
CA PHE A 78 23.85 -10.61 2.29
C PHE A 78 24.87 -10.90 3.38
N ALA A 79 25.74 -11.91 3.21
CA ALA A 79 26.78 -12.19 4.20
C ALA A 79 27.74 -10.99 4.36
N TYR A 80 28.04 -10.30 3.24
CA TYR A 80 28.88 -9.12 3.22
C TYR A 80 28.18 -7.88 3.82
N ALA A 81 26.90 -7.67 3.49
CA ALA A 81 26.10 -6.60 4.10
C ALA A 81 25.98 -6.77 5.62
N ARG A 82 25.76 -8.00 6.11
CA ARG A 82 25.70 -8.31 7.55
C ARG A 82 27.04 -8.04 8.25
N ALA A 83 28.17 -8.37 7.63
CA ALA A 83 29.49 -8.04 8.17
C ALA A 83 29.72 -6.52 8.26
N CYS A 84 29.31 -5.76 7.24
CA CYS A 84 29.39 -4.29 7.25
C CYS A 84 28.58 -3.65 8.39
N GLU A 85 27.44 -4.23 8.78
CA GLU A 85 26.65 -3.74 9.92
C GLU A 85 27.41 -3.90 11.25
N TYR A 86 28.04 -5.06 11.48
CA TYR A 86 28.85 -5.28 12.69
C TYR A 86 30.10 -4.39 12.72
N GLU A 87 30.75 -4.17 11.57
CA GLU A 87 31.89 -3.26 11.46
C GLU A 87 31.48 -1.81 11.78
N ALA A 88 30.34 -1.37 11.25
CA ALA A 88 29.80 -0.04 11.52
C ALA A 88 29.35 0.12 12.99
N ASP A 89 28.77 -0.91 13.60
CA ASP A 89 28.43 -0.95 15.02
C ASP A 89 29.67 -0.84 15.90
N ALA A 90 30.73 -1.59 15.58
CA ALA A 90 32.00 -1.54 16.30
C ALA A 90 32.68 -0.17 16.15
N PHE A 91 32.65 0.41 14.96
CA PHE A 91 33.14 1.77 14.72
C PHE A 91 32.36 2.80 15.56
N ALA A 92 31.03 2.74 15.55
CA ALA A 92 30.19 3.63 16.34
C ALA A 92 30.42 3.48 17.84
N ALA A 93 30.56 2.25 18.33
CA ALA A 93 30.91 1.96 19.71
C ALA A 93 32.27 2.56 20.11
N GLY A 94 33.24 2.62 19.19
CA GLY A 94 34.51 3.33 19.38
C GLY A 94 34.38 4.86 19.51
N VAL A 95 33.31 5.45 18.94
CA VAL A 95 33.03 6.90 19.02
C VAL A 95 32.22 7.28 20.25
N VAL A 96 31.23 6.47 20.64
CA VAL A 96 30.36 6.76 21.79
C VAL A 96 30.63 5.85 23.00
N THR A 97 30.41 4.54 22.85
CA THR A 97 30.63 3.40 23.76
C THR A 97 29.75 2.24 23.27
N SER A 98 30.07 1.01 23.66
CA SER A 98 29.23 -0.15 23.37
C SER A 98 27.81 -0.03 23.96
N GLU A 99 27.71 0.50 25.18
CA GLU A 99 26.45 0.68 25.90
C GLU A 99 25.55 1.69 25.21
N VAL A 100 26.11 2.84 24.80
CA VAL A 100 25.34 3.89 24.08
C VAL A 100 24.94 3.42 22.69
N MET A 101 25.83 2.73 21.96
CA MET A 101 25.50 2.20 20.64
C MET A 101 24.41 1.12 20.72
N ALA A 102 24.54 0.17 21.66
CA ALA A 102 23.52 -0.86 21.88
C ALA A 102 22.17 -0.25 22.28
N ALA A 103 22.16 0.74 23.19
CA ALA A 103 20.96 1.45 23.59
C ALA A 103 20.31 2.21 22.43
N ALA A 104 21.12 2.83 21.55
CA ALA A 104 20.62 3.54 20.37
C ALA A 104 19.94 2.58 19.38
N LEU A 105 20.57 1.42 19.09
CA LEU A 105 19.99 0.37 18.25
C LEU A 105 18.64 -0.12 18.81
N ALA A 106 18.60 -0.43 20.10
CA ALA A 106 17.40 -0.90 20.78
C ALA A 106 16.27 0.15 20.72
N ALA A 107 16.60 1.42 20.99
CA ALA A 107 15.64 2.52 20.94
C ALA A 107 15.08 2.73 19.52
N VAL A 108 15.94 2.74 18.50
CA VAL A 108 15.54 2.91 17.09
C VAL A 108 14.62 1.79 16.64
N GLU A 109 14.94 0.53 16.98
CA GLU A 109 14.10 -0.60 16.61
C GLU A 109 12.72 -0.54 17.29
N ALA A 110 12.70 -0.33 18.61
CA ALA A 110 11.46 -0.29 19.38
C ALA A 110 10.56 0.87 18.92
N ARG A 111 11.14 2.06 18.75
CA ARG A 111 10.43 3.25 18.25
C ARG A 111 10.01 3.10 16.78
N GLY A 112 10.82 2.42 15.96
CA GLY A 112 10.52 2.10 14.57
C GLY A 112 9.33 1.14 14.42
N LEU A 113 9.12 0.22 15.38
CA LEU A 113 7.91 -0.61 15.43
C LEU A 113 6.66 0.25 15.68
N VAL A 114 6.71 1.16 16.65
CA VAL A 114 5.61 2.10 16.93
C VAL A 114 5.34 3.00 15.73
N HIS A 115 6.39 3.52 15.09
CA HIS A 115 6.25 4.32 13.87
C HIS A 115 5.57 3.54 12.74
N ARG A 116 6.02 2.31 12.45
CA ARG A 116 5.40 1.45 11.42
C ARG A 116 3.93 1.17 11.72
N ARG A 117 3.60 0.87 12.99
CA ARG A 117 2.21 0.67 13.41
C ARG A 117 1.39 1.93 13.22
N PHE A 118 1.91 3.09 13.61
CA PHE A 118 1.22 4.35 13.38
C PHE A 118 0.98 4.62 11.89
N MET A 119 1.98 4.36 11.03
CA MET A 119 1.83 4.54 9.58
C MET A 119 0.82 3.57 8.98
N ALA A 120 0.71 2.34 9.50
CA ALA A 120 -0.21 1.32 9.01
C ALA A 120 -1.64 1.48 9.54
N GLU A 121 -1.81 1.79 10.83
CA GLU A 121 -3.12 1.81 11.51
C GLU A 121 -3.54 3.23 11.91
N GLY A 122 -2.61 4.01 12.45
CA GLY A 122 -2.85 5.36 12.95
C GLY A 122 -3.24 6.36 11.86
N VAL A 123 -2.59 6.29 10.69
CA VAL A 123 -2.91 7.13 9.53
C VAL A 123 -4.32 6.88 9.02
N ASP A 124 -4.74 5.61 8.91
CA ASP A 124 -6.09 5.27 8.47
C ASP A 124 -7.15 5.70 9.50
N ALA A 125 -6.86 5.56 10.80
CA ALA A 125 -7.71 6.10 11.85
C ALA A 125 -7.85 7.64 11.78
N LEU A 126 -6.79 8.34 11.37
CA LEU A 126 -6.84 9.79 11.13
C LEU A 126 -7.64 10.12 9.87
N ARG A 127 -7.42 9.42 8.76
CA ARG A 127 -8.18 9.59 7.51
C ARG A 127 -9.66 9.34 7.70
N ALA A 128 -10.06 8.41 8.57
CA ALA A 128 -11.47 8.20 8.88
C ALA A 128 -12.13 9.40 9.59
N ARG A 129 -11.36 10.25 10.28
CA ARG A 129 -11.87 11.35 11.12
C ARG A 129 -11.60 12.74 10.55
N LEU A 130 -10.51 12.91 9.82
CA LEU A 130 -10.02 14.19 9.32
C LEU A 130 -10.06 14.19 7.80
N ALA A 131 -10.78 15.15 7.23
CA ALA A 131 -10.83 15.34 5.77
C ALA A 131 -9.48 15.77 5.18
N GLU A 132 -8.67 16.50 5.96
CA GLU A 132 -7.32 16.91 5.57
C GLU A 132 -6.25 16.15 6.35
N PRO A 133 -5.05 15.96 5.75
CA PRO A 133 -3.86 15.60 6.52
C PRO A 133 -3.64 16.58 7.67
N PRO A 134 -3.35 16.11 8.89
CA PRO A 134 -3.06 16.99 10.00
C PRO A 134 -1.75 17.76 9.75
N ALA A 135 -1.75 19.05 10.08
CA ALA A 135 -0.56 19.91 10.02
C ALA A 135 0.47 19.61 11.14
N ASP A 136 0.19 18.64 12.02
CA ASP A 136 1.03 18.22 13.15
C ASP A 136 1.39 16.71 13.11
N ILE A 137 1.53 16.13 11.91
CA ILE A 137 1.75 14.69 11.74
C ILE A 137 2.97 14.18 12.52
N LEU A 138 4.07 14.95 12.51
CA LEU A 138 5.27 14.55 13.24
C LEU A 138 5.00 14.54 14.75
N ALA A 139 4.33 15.56 15.28
CA ALA A 139 4.00 15.63 16.70
C ALA A 139 3.10 14.47 17.14
N ARG A 140 2.16 14.01 16.29
CA ARG A 140 1.33 12.82 16.55
C ARG A 140 2.17 11.55 16.65
N ILE A 141 3.05 11.33 15.67
CA ILE A 141 3.98 10.19 15.64
C ILE A 141 4.89 10.21 16.88
N MET A 142 5.37 11.38 17.28
CA MET A 142 6.21 11.53 18.47
C MET A 142 5.47 11.22 19.77
N ARG A 143 4.20 11.64 19.91
CA ARG A 143 3.39 11.29 21.09
C ARG A 143 3.28 9.79 21.29
N GLU A 144 3.00 9.04 20.22
CA GLU A 144 2.94 7.57 20.28
C GLU A 144 4.30 6.94 20.63
N GLN A 145 5.38 7.43 20.02
CA GLN A 145 6.72 6.92 20.33
C GLN A 145 7.19 7.30 21.75
N GLN A 146 6.79 8.44 22.29
CA GLN A 146 7.12 8.87 23.65
C GLN A 146 6.27 8.17 24.72
N ALA A 147 5.07 7.71 24.37
CA ALA A 147 4.24 6.89 25.24
C ALA A 147 4.80 5.46 25.42
N LEU A 148 5.75 5.03 24.57
CA LEU A 148 6.43 3.75 24.71
C LEU A 148 7.36 3.76 25.94
N ASP A 149 7.07 2.90 26.90
CA ASP A 149 8.00 2.57 27.97
C ASP A 149 9.10 1.63 27.43
N LEU A 150 10.27 2.20 27.15
CA LEU A 150 11.41 1.45 26.65
C LEU A 150 11.91 0.40 27.65
N ALA A 151 11.73 0.59 28.95
CA ALA A 151 12.16 -0.39 29.95
C ALA A 151 11.32 -1.68 29.91
N LEU A 152 10.07 -1.57 29.45
CA LEU A 152 9.15 -2.69 29.27
C LEU A 152 9.06 -3.18 27.82
N ALA A 153 9.72 -2.48 26.89
CA ALA A 153 9.71 -2.86 25.49
C ALA A 153 10.37 -4.22 25.28
N THR A 154 9.89 -4.96 24.28
CA THR A 154 10.49 -6.22 23.85
C THR A 154 10.94 -6.07 22.41
N LEU A 155 12.24 -6.28 22.17
CA LEU A 155 12.74 -6.35 20.81
C LEU A 155 12.31 -7.69 20.20
N PRO A 156 11.86 -7.70 18.93
CA PRO A 156 11.45 -8.94 18.28
C PRO A 156 12.61 -9.93 18.26
N GLN A 157 12.44 -11.05 18.97
CA GLN A 157 13.37 -12.17 18.93
C GLN A 157 13.20 -12.89 17.58
N ARG A 158 13.94 -12.46 16.55
CA ARG A 158 14.12 -13.24 15.31
C ARG A 158 15.11 -14.40 15.55
N GLU A 159 14.94 -15.16 16.63
CA GLU A 159 16.00 -16.02 17.18
C GLU A 159 16.16 -17.38 16.49
N THR A 160 15.34 -17.77 15.51
CA THR A 160 15.36 -19.18 15.04
C THR A 160 15.16 -19.43 13.54
N ARG A 161 15.02 -18.42 12.69
CA ARG A 161 15.16 -18.67 11.25
C ARG A 161 16.63 -18.62 10.89
N ASP A 162 17.14 -19.76 10.44
CA ASP A 162 18.48 -19.93 9.88
C ASP A 162 18.90 -18.70 9.06
N GLU A 163 20.21 -18.47 8.99
CA GLU A 163 20.86 -17.53 8.07
C GLU A 163 20.43 -17.67 6.59
N ALA A 164 19.63 -18.70 6.29
CA ALA A 164 18.95 -19.04 5.04
C ALA A 164 17.72 -18.19 4.69
N ASP A 165 17.22 -17.28 5.56
CA ASP A 165 16.19 -16.32 5.14
C ASP A 165 16.81 -15.29 4.17
N ALA A 166 16.83 -15.65 2.89
CA ALA A 166 17.48 -14.98 1.76
C ALA A 166 16.84 -13.63 1.38
N SER A 167 16.16 -12.97 2.31
CA SER A 167 15.42 -11.72 2.06
C SER A 167 15.72 -10.60 3.06
N ASP A 168 16.28 -10.93 4.24
CA ASP A 168 16.54 -9.95 5.29
C ASP A 168 17.99 -9.45 5.24
N THR A 169 18.17 -8.16 4.94
CA THR A 169 19.48 -7.56 4.66
C THR A 169 20.22 -7.09 5.89
N HIS A 170 19.59 -7.11 7.07
CA HIS A 170 20.21 -6.71 8.33
C HIS A 170 20.24 -7.91 9.30
N PRO A 171 21.34 -8.10 10.05
CA PRO A 171 21.32 -9.05 11.15
C PRO A 171 20.28 -8.62 12.18
N PRO A 172 19.55 -9.55 12.83
CA PRO A 172 18.62 -9.23 13.89
C PRO A 172 19.29 -8.35 14.96
N SER A 173 18.60 -7.31 15.41
CA SER A 173 19.15 -6.29 16.31
C SER A 173 19.65 -6.90 17.62
N GLY A 174 19.03 -7.96 18.11
CA GLY A 174 19.52 -8.71 19.28
C GLY A 174 20.93 -9.29 19.08
N ARG A 175 21.27 -9.76 17.87
CA ARG A 175 22.62 -10.25 17.54
C ARG A 175 23.62 -9.11 17.45
N ARG A 176 23.23 -7.97 16.89
CA ARG A 176 24.05 -6.75 16.84
C ARG A 176 24.36 -6.21 18.23
N ILE A 177 23.36 -6.14 19.10
CA ILE A 177 23.51 -5.75 20.51
C ILE A 177 24.44 -6.74 21.25
N ALA A 178 24.27 -8.05 21.03
CA ALA A 178 25.14 -9.06 21.62
C ALA A 178 26.60 -8.96 21.12
N ALA A 179 26.83 -8.60 19.86
CA ALA A 179 28.16 -8.36 19.30
C ALA A 179 28.89 -7.16 19.94
N LEU A 180 28.12 -6.23 20.54
CA LEU A 180 28.64 -5.14 21.35
C LEU A 180 28.88 -5.54 22.82
N HIS A 181 28.71 -6.82 23.16
CA HIS A 181 28.79 -7.37 24.52
C HIS A 181 27.76 -6.79 25.50
N VAL A 182 26.60 -6.35 24.99
CA VAL A 182 25.47 -5.85 25.77
C VAL A 182 24.29 -6.79 25.59
N THR A 183 23.42 -6.91 26.60
CA THR A 183 22.15 -7.66 26.44
C THR A 183 21.04 -6.72 25.94
N PRO A 184 20.06 -7.20 25.15
CA PRO A 184 18.93 -6.38 24.72
C PRO A 184 18.19 -5.69 25.88
N ALA A 185 18.03 -6.37 27.01
CA ALA A 185 17.41 -5.81 28.21
C ALA A 185 18.24 -4.67 28.82
N ALA A 186 19.57 -4.83 28.91
CA ALA A 186 20.44 -3.77 29.40
C ALA A 186 20.48 -2.56 28.44
N ALA A 187 20.47 -2.81 27.12
CA ALA A 187 20.41 -1.76 26.11
C ALA A 187 19.13 -0.92 26.24
N LEU A 188 17.97 -1.57 26.36
CA LEU A 188 16.68 -0.92 26.57
C LEU A 188 16.61 -0.16 27.89
N ALA A 189 17.14 -0.72 28.98
CA ALA A 189 17.22 -0.05 30.28
C ALA A 189 18.06 1.23 30.19
N THR A 190 19.23 1.18 29.54
CA THR A 190 20.05 2.36 29.29
C THR A 190 19.31 3.39 28.46
N ALA A 191 18.65 2.98 27.37
CA ALA A 191 17.88 3.88 26.52
C ALA A 191 16.72 4.56 27.27
N ALA A 192 16.07 3.86 28.21
CA ALA A 192 14.99 4.39 29.03
C ALA A 192 15.46 5.49 30.01
N THR A 193 16.75 5.55 30.35
CA THR A 193 17.31 6.62 31.19
C THR A 193 17.48 7.95 30.45
N TRP A 194 17.45 7.94 29.12
CA TRP A 194 17.65 9.16 28.33
C TRP A 194 16.41 10.05 28.38
N GLY A 195 16.57 11.22 29.00
CA GLY A 195 15.58 12.31 28.97
C GLY A 195 16.13 13.56 28.27
N GLY A 196 15.33 14.62 28.28
CA GLY A 196 15.69 15.91 27.69
C GLY A 196 15.19 16.10 26.26
N PRO A 197 15.53 17.24 25.62
CA PRO A 197 15.07 17.56 24.29
C PRO A 197 15.66 16.60 23.24
N PRO A 198 14.94 16.36 22.13
CA PRO A 198 15.45 15.52 21.04
C PRO A 198 16.67 16.14 20.35
N ALA A 199 17.41 15.33 19.62
CA ALA A 199 18.64 15.72 18.94
C ALA A 199 18.41 16.85 17.92
N GLY A 200 17.29 16.82 17.20
CA GLY A 200 16.91 17.88 16.26
C GLY A 200 16.83 19.25 16.93
N GLU A 201 16.16 19.32 18.09
CA GLU A 201 16.04 20.56 18.87
C GLU A 201 17.38 20.98 19.49
N SER A 202 18.19 20.00 19.91
CA SER A 202 19.47 20.25 20.56
C SER A 202 20.57 20.73 19.61
N TRP A 203 20.55 20.28 18.35
CA TRP A 203 21.64 20.51 17.39
C TRP A 203 21.31 21.54 16.31
N LEU A 204 20.05 21.70 15.94
CA LEU A 204 19.65 22.50 14.78
C LEU A 204 18.96 23.79 15.20
N LEU A 205 19.56 24.91 14.80
CA LEU A 205 18.91 26.21 14.91
C LEU A 205 17.63 26.23 14.07
N GLY A 206 16.55 26.77 14.65
CA GLY A 206 15.27 26.87 13.95
C GLY A 206 14.55 25.53 13.79
N TRP A 207 14.81 24.54 14.66
CA TRP A 207 14.16 23.21 14.64
C TRP A 207 12.65 23.26 14.41
N ALA A 208 11.92 24.16 15.08
CA ALA A 208 10.48 24.33 14.91
C ALA A 208 10.08 24.70 13.46
N ALA A 209 10.89 25.49 12.75
CA ALA A 209 10.64 25.81 11.34
C ALA A 209 10.91 24.61 10.42
N ILE A 210 11.94 23.82 10.71
CA ILE A 210 12.25 22.58 9.99
C ILE A 210 11.10 21.57 10.13
N VAL A 211 10.56 21.42 11.34
CA VAL A 211 9.40 20.55 11.60
C VAL A 211 8.16 21.05 10.86
N ARG A 212 7.88 22.36 10.87
CA ARG A 212 6.76 22.91 10.10
C ARG A 212 6.91 22.66 8.60
N GLN A 213 8.10 22.90 8.04
CA GLN A 213 8.36 22.63 6.63
C GLN A 213 8.15 21.15 6.26
N HIS A 214 8.54 20.23 7.15
CA HIS A 214 8.29 18.81 6.98
C HIS A 214 6.79 18.49 6.96
N ASP A 215 6.03 19.01 7.92
CA ASP A 215 4.59 18.73 8.02
C ASP A 215 3.80 19.40 6.88
N ASP A 216 4.20 20.60 6.44
CA ASP A 216 3.65 21.27 5.26
C ASP A 216 3.91 20.45 3.99
N ALA A 217 5.12 19.90 3.84
CA ALA A 217 5.46 19.01 2.73
C ALA A 217 4.64 17.72 2.78
N PHE A 218 4.46 17.12 3.97
CA PHE A 218 3.61 15.95 4.14
C PHE A 218 2.17 16.24 3.70
N VAL A 219 1.59 17.35 4.14
CA VAL A 219 0.23 17.76 3.76
C VAL A 219 0.16 17.97 2.25
N ALA A 220 1.10 18.71 1.65
CA ALA A 220 1.11 19.00 0.23
C ALA A 220 1.19 17.72 -0.63
N THR A 221 2.04 16.76 -0.23
CA THR A 221 2.22 15.49 -0.95
C THR A 221 1.01 14.56 -0.82
N HIS A 222 0.39 14.47 0.36
CA HIS A 222 -0.62 13.44 0.63
C HIS A 222 -2.06 13.93 0.54
N ARG A 223 -2.32 15.24 0.34
CA ARG A 223 -3.67 15.83 0.40
C ARG A 223 -4.71 15.08 -0.45
N ARG A 224 -4.43 14.83 -1.73
CA ARG A 224 -5.39 14.18 -2.65
C ARG A 224 -5.73 12.76 -2.18
N GLU A 225 -4.72 11.92 -2.00
CA GLU A 225 -4.92 10.54 -1.55
C GLU A 225 -5.62 10.50 -0.18
N TRP A 226 -5.27 11.42 0.72
CA TRP A 226 -5.90 11.52 2.02
C TRP A 226 -7.39 11.83 1.92
N ARG A 227 -7.78 12.80 1.09
CA ARG A 227 -9.19 13.17 0.88
C ARG A 227 -9.98 12.04 0.22
N ASP A 228 -9.42 11.42 -0.82
CA ASP A 228 -10.03 10.26 -1.48
C ASP A 228 -10.32 9.15 -0.46
N GLU A 229 -9.33 8.86 0.39
CA GLU A 229 -9.44 7.81 1.39
C GLU A 229 -10.38 8.20 2.54
N HIS A 230 -10.40 9.48 2.94
CA HIS A 230 -11.38 10.01 3.88
C HIS A 230 -12.81 9.84 3.37
N LEU A 231 -13.09 10.26 2.13
CA LEU A 231 -14.39 10.11 1.50
C LEU A 231 -14.85 8.65 1.50
N ARG A 232 -13.93 7.74 1.13
CA ARG A 232 -14.19 6.30 1.14
C ARG A 232 -14.50 5.78 2.54
N LEU A 233 -13.57 5.96 3.48
CA LEU A 233 -13.67 5.44 4.84
C LEU A 233 -14.92 5.97 5.55
N HIS A 234 -15.20 7.26 5.41
CA HIS A 234 -16.37 7.89 6.02
C HIS A 234 -17.68 7.37 5.41
N ALA A 235 -17.80 7.32 4.08
CA ALA A 235 -19.04 6.88 3.42
C ALA A 235 -19.31 5.38 3.64
N GLN A 236 -18.30 4.52 3.46
CA GLN A 236 -18.41 3.08 3.67
C GLN A 236 -18.60 2.74 5.15
N GLY A 237 -17.94 3.46 6.06
CA GLY A 237 -18.11 3.28 7.51
C GLY A 237 -19.53 3.60 7.98
N ARG A 238 -20.14 4.69 7.50
CA ARG A 238 -21.56 4.99 7.78
C ARG A 238 -22.50 3.93 7.23
N ARG A 239 -22.23 3.40 6.03
CA ARG A 239 -23.03 2.34 5.45
C ARG A 239 -22.93 1.03 6.24
N LEU A 240 -21.71 0.67 6.67
CA LEU A 240 -21.50 -0.48 7.55
C LEU A 240 -22.26 -0.33 8.87
N GLN A 241 -22.18 0.85 9.50
CA GLN A 241 -22.90 1.12 10.75
C GLN A 241 -24.42 0.96 10.57
N ALA A 242 -24.99 1.51 9.48
CA ALA A 242 -26.41 1.35 9.20
C ALA A 242 -26.84 -0.12 9.02
N LEU A 243 -25.99 -0.95 8.39
CA LEU A 243 -26.24 -2.39 8.24
C LEU A 243 -26.11 -3.14 9.58
N GLN A 244 -25.20 -2.71 10.45
CA GLN A 244 -25.06 -3.25 11.80
C GLN A 244 -26.28 -2.91 12.67
N ASP A 245 -26.74 -1.65 12.62
CA ASP A 245 -27.89 -1.18 13.40
C ASP A 245 -29.20 -1.87 12.98
N ALA A 246 -29.30 -2.25 11.71
CA ALA A 246 -30.42 -3.03 11.17
C ALA A 246 -30.30 -4.54 11.42
N ASP A 247 -29.21 -5.01 12.04
CA ASP A 247 -28.82 -6.41 12.17
C ASP A 247 -28.91 -7.20 10.85
N GLU A 248 -28.58 -6.54 9.74
CA GLU A 248 -28.72 -7.12 8.42
C GLU A 248 -27.60 -8.15 8.18
N VAL A 249 -27.96 -9.35 7.75
CA VAL A 249 -27.00 -10.36 7.30
C VAL A 249 -26.97 -10.36 5.77
N SER A 250 -25.99 -9.65 5.20
CA SER A 250 -25.87 -9.51 3.75
C SER A 250 -24.43 -9.56 3.27
N GLU A 251 -24.29 -9.89 1.98
CA GLU A 251 -23.03 -9.85 1.24
C GLU A 251 -22.38 -8.46 1.31
N GLU A 252 -23.17 -7.39 1.26
CA GLU A 252 -22.70 -6.01 1.39
C GLU A 252 -22.08 -5.77 2.77
N ARG A 253 -22.74 -6.18 3.86
CA ARG A 253 -22.19 -6.04 5.22
C ARG A 253 -20.89 -6.82 5.37
N ALA A 254 -20.83 -8.05 4.87
CA ALA A 254 -19.61 -8.86 4.92
C ALA A 254 -18.45 -8.17 4.19
N TRP A 255 -18.71 -7.64 2.99
CA TRP A 255 -17.72 -6.90 2.20
C TRP A 255 -17.26 -5.62 2.91
N LEU A 256 -18.18 -4.80 3.42
CA LEU A 256 -17.84 -3.56 4.12
C LEU A 256 -17.11 -3.82 5.44
N ALA A 257 -17.49 -4.86 6.20
CA ALA A 257 -16.78 -5.28 7.39
C ALA A 257 -15.32 -5.66 7.09
N TRP A 258 -15.04 -6.26 5.92
CA TRP A 258 -13.66 -6.51 5.48
C TRP A 258 -12.94 -5.23 5.06
N ARG A 259 -13.64 -4.29 4.41
CA ARG A 259 -13.02 -3.10 3.81
C ARG A 259 -12.75 -1.95 4.77
N VAL A 260 -13.57 -1.81 5.82
CA VAL A 260 -13.49 -0.70 6.78
C VAL A 260 -13.72 -1.13 8.24
N GLY A 261 -14.11 -2.38 8.48
CA GLY A 261 -14.32 -2.95 9.80
C GLY A 261 -13.13 -3.81 10.25
N THR A 262 -13.44 -4.89 11.00
CA THR A 262 -12.41 -5.82 11.50
C THR A 262 -12.46 -7.16 10.76
N ALA A 263 -11.31 -7.84 10.65
CA ALA A 263 -11.26 -9.19 10.08
C ALA A 263 -12.14 -10.19 10.86
N ALA A 264 -12.26 -10.04 12.19
CA ALA A 264 -13.11 -10.88 13.02
C ALA A 264 -14.60 -10.71 12.68
N GLU A 265 -15.06 -9.47 12.53
CA GLU A 265 -16.43 -9.17 12.13
C GLU A 265 -16.72 -9.61 10.69
N ALA A 266 -15.79 -9.35 9.76
CA ALA A 266 -15.90 -9.78 8.37
C ALA A 266 -16.06 -11.30 8.27
N ARG A 267 -15.26 -12.05 9.04
CA ARG A 267 -15.36 -13.52 9.11
C ARG A 267 -16.71 -13.97 9.64
N ALA A 268 -17.19 -13.36 10.73
CA ALA A 268 -18.46 -13.74 11.36
C ALA A 268 -19.66 -13.44 10.43
N THR A 269 -19.68 -12.26 9.83
CA THR A 269 -20.76 -11.86 8.91
C THR A 269 -20.75 -12.71 7.64
N ALA A 270 -19.56 -12.96 7.06
CA ALA A 270 -19.44 -13.83 5.89
C ALA A 270 -19.86 -15.28 6.20
N GLN A 271 -19.58 -15.79 7.41
CA GLN A 271 -20.07 -17.10 7.84
C GLN A 271 -21.60 -17.12 7.88
N ALA A 272 -22.23 -16.11 8.48
CA ALA A 272 -23.69 -16.04 8.55
C ALA A 272 -24.34 -15.99 7.16
N VAL A 273 -23.74 -15.27 6.20
CA VAL A 273 -24.18 -15.29 4.79
C VAL A 273 -24.04 -16.68 4.16
N LEU A 274 -22.98 -17.42 4.48
CA LEU A 274 -22.76 -18.77 3.95
C LEU A 274 -23.66 -19.82 4.58
N ASP A 275 -24.14 -19.60 5.80
CA ASP A 275 -25.12 -20.48 6.44
C ASP A 275 -26.48 -20.44 5.71
N THR A 276 -26.84 -19.28 5.13
CA THR A 276 -28.05 -19.14 4.31
C THR A 276 -27.80 -19.39 2.82
N THR A 277 -26.63 -18.99 2.31
CA THR A 277 -26.26 -19.03 0.89
C THR A 277 -24.87 -19.67 0.73
N PRO A 278 -24.74 -21.01 0.82
CA PRO A 278 -23.43 -21.69 0.85
C PRO A 278 -22.56 -21.46 -0.40
N GLY A 279 -23.18 -21.11 -1.53
CA GLY A 279 -22.52 -20.87 -2.81
C GLY A 279 -22.10 -19.41 -3.06
N SER A 280 -22.27 -18.50 -2.10
CA SER A 280 -21.89 -17.09 -2.26
C SER A 280 -20.37 -16.95 -2.49
N ALA A 281 -19.97 -16.61 -3.71
CA ALA A 281 -18.56 -16.42 -4.06
C ALA A 281 -17.94 -15.24 -3.28
N LEU A 282 -18.69 -14.14 -3.11
CA LEU A 282 -18.23 -13.00 -2.32
C LEU A 282 -18.00 -13.38 -0.85
N ALA A 283 -18.95 -14.06 -0.21
CA ALA A 283 -18.82 -14.44 1.19
C ALA A 283 -17.69 -15.47 1.39
N LEU A 284 -17.51 -16.42 0.47
CA LEU A 284 -16.35 -17.33 0.47
C LEU A 284 -15.02 -16.56 0.36
N HIS A 285 -14.95 -15.56 -0.53
CA HIS A 285 -13.77 -14.72 -0.66
C HIS A 285 -13.48 -13.95 0.63
N VAL A 286 -14.48 -13.23 1.16
CA VAL A 286 -14.38 -12.42 2.37
C VAL A 286 -13.97 -13.28 3.57
N ARG A 287 -14.66 -14.41 3.81
CA ARG A 287 -14.30 -15.32 4.90
C ARG A 287 -12.88 -15.84 4.73
N GLY A 288 -12.49 -16.18 3.50
CA GLY A 288 -11.15 -16.66 3.16
C GLY A 288 -10.06 -15.65 3.50
N VAL A 289 -10.15 -14.41 3.00
CA VAL A 289 -9.14 -13.38 3.27
C VAL A 289 -9.11 -12.95 4.75
N ALA A 290 -10.28 -12.90 5.41
CA ALA A 290 -10.37 -12.58 6.83
C ALA A 290 -9.71 -13.66 7.71
N ARG A 291 -9.94 -14.94 7.42
CA ARG A 291 -9.30 -16.06 8.13
C ARG A 291 -7.79 -16.03 7.96
N LEU A 292 -7.31 -15.85 6.74
CA LEU A 292 -5.88 -15.77 6.48
C LEU A 292 -5.23 -14.59 7.22
N SER A 293 -5.89 -13.42 7.24
CA SER A 293 -5.43 -12.26 8.00
C SER A 293 -5.39 -12.49 9.51
N LEU A 294 -6.20 -13.43 10.03
CA LEU A 294 -6.22 -13.86 11.43
C LEU A 294 -5.28 -15.04 11.72
N GLY A 295 -4.46 -15.47 10.75
CA GLY A 295 -3.55 -16.60 10.88
C GLY A 295 -4.19 -17.98 10.72
N ASP A 296 -5.45 -18.05 10.30
CA ASP A 296 -6.16 -19.32 10.04
C ASP A 296 -5.96 -19.77 8.59
N ALA A 297 -5.14 -20.81 8.40
CA ALA A 297 -4.82 -21.42 7.12
C ALA A 297 -6.05 -21.99 6.37
N GLY A 298 -7.16 -22.24 7.08
CA GLY A 298 -8.42 -22.68 6.49
C GLY A 298 -9.00 -21.70 5.48
N GLY A 299 -8.60 -20.42 5.52
CA GLY A 299 -9.00 -19.43 4.52
C GLY A 299 -8.57 -19.78 3.09
N ARG A 300 -7.52 -20.60 2.89
CA ARG A 300 -7.13 -21.10 1.56
C ARG A 300 -8.22 -21.98 0.93
N ALA A 301 -8.85 -22.84 1.73
CA ALA A 301 -9.93 -23.70 1.25
C ALA A 301 -11.16 -22.88 0.83
N ASP A 302 -11.44 -21.80 1.56
CA ASP A 302 -12.51 -20.85 1.25
C ASP A 302 -12.24 -20.12 -0.07
N LEU A 303 -11.00 -19.66 -0.30
CA LEU A 303 -10.60 -19.06 -1.57
C LEU A 303 -10.71 -20.05 -2.74
N GLU A 304 -10.27 -21.30 -2.59
CA GLU A 304 -10.44 -22.31 -3.65
C GLU A 304 -11.93 -22.68 -3.87
N ALA A 305 -12.78 -22.62 -2.85
CA ALA A 305 -14.23 -22.79 -2.99
C ALA A 305 -14.87 -21.62 -3.75
N CYS A 306 -14.45 -20.39 -3.47
CA CYS A 306 -14.85 -19.19 -4.21
C CYS A 306 -14.60 -19.38 -5.72
N LEU A 307 -13.43 -19.91 -6.10
CA LEU A 307 -13.08 -20.16 -7.51
C LEU A 307 -13.95 -21.22 -8.20
N ARG A 308 -14.48 -22.19 -7.43
CA ARG A 308 -15.42 -23.18 -7.96
C ARG A 308 -16.81 -22.61 -8.13
N ALA A 309 -17.22 -21.69 -7.26
CA ALA A 309 -18.51 -21.02 -7.33
C ALA A 309 -18.56 -20.03 -8.50
N ASP A 310 -17.52 -19.20 -8.65
CA ASP A 310 -17.47 -18.19 -9.72
C ASP A 310 -16.02 -17.93 -10.19
N LYS A 311 -15.80 -18.12 -11.49
CA LYS A 311 -14.49 -17.94 -12.13
C LYS A 311 -14.07 -16.48 -12.26
N ALA A 312 -14.98 -15.52 -12.13
CA ALA A 312 -14.61 -14.09 -12.10
C ALA A 312 -13.66 -13.77 -10.93
N TRP A 313 -13.67 -14.59 -9.89
CA TRP A 313 -12.83 -14.47 -8.70
C TRP A 313 -11.43 -15.07 -8.83
N ILE A 314 -11.05 -15.63 -9.99
CA ILE A 314 -9.71 -16.19 -10.21
C ILE A 314 -8.62 -15.17 -9.88
N ALA A 315 -8.65 -13.98 -10.49
CA ALA A 315 -7.63 -12.97 -10.22
C ALA A 315 -7.63 -12.51 -8.75
N PRO A 316 -8.78 -12.11 -8.14
CA PRO A 316 -8.85 -11.73 -6.73
C PRO A 316 -8.32 -12.78 -5.75
N CYS A 317 -8.73 -14.04 -5.88
CA CYS A 317 -8.30 -15.08 -4.93
C CYS A 317 -6.83 -15.44 -5.11
N ARG A 318 -6.31 -15.48 -6.35
CA ARG A 318 -4.89 -15.74 -6.60
C ARG A 318 -4.02 -14.60 -6.09
N ALA A 319 -4.48 -13.34 -6.18
CA ALA A 319 -3.83 -12.19 -5.61
C ALA A 319 -3.80 -12.25 -4.07
N ALA A 320 -4.93 -12.60 -3.44
CA ALA A 320 -5.00 -12.78 -1.99
C ALA A 320 -4.03 -13.87 -1.49
N LEU A 321 -3.94 -15.01 -2.19
CA LEU A 321 -2.99 -16.08 -1.88
C LEU A 321 -1.52 -15.65 -2.07
N ALA A 322 -1.24 -14.79 -3.05
CA ALA A 322 0.10 -14.26 -3.30
C ALA A 322 0.54 -13.23 -2.25
N ALA A 323 -0.39 -12.47 -1.67
CA ALA A 323 -0.12 -11.44 -0.69
C ALA A 323 0.16 -11.98 0.73
N MET A 324 -0.06 -13.27 0.98
CA MET A 324 0.13 -13.85 2.30
C MET A 324 1.61 -14.06 2.64
N PRO A 325 2.12 -13.47 3.74
CA PRO A 325 3.47 -13.73 4.20
C PRO A 325 3.60 -15.19 4.63
N ASP A 326 4.49 -15.92 3.95
CA ASP A 326 5.10 -17.19 4.37
C ASP A 326 4.22 -18.17 5.17
N SER A 327 3.08 -18.54 4.57
CA SER A 327 2.02 -19.36 5.16
C SER A 327 2.31 -20.87 5.19
N GLY A 328 3.58 -21.28 5.29
CA GLY A 328 3.96 -22.69 5.14
C GLY A 328 3.64 -23.27 3.76
N ILE A 329 3.44 -22.40 2.76
CA ILE A 329 3.18 -22.78 1.37
C ILE A 329 4.51 -23.17 0.72
N GLU A 330 4.56 -24.39 0.20
CA GLU A 330 5.67 -24.93 -0.57
C GLU A 330 6.10 -23.98 -1.71
N PRO A 331 7.40 -23.74 -1.95
CA PRO A 331 7.87 -22.83 -3.00
C PRO A 331 7.26 -23.10 -4.38
N ARG A 332 7.06 -24.37 -4.73
CA ARG A 332 6.42 -24.79 -5.99
C ARG A 332 4.97 -24.34 -6.10
N GLU A 333 4.23 -24.32 -4.99
CA GLU A 333 2.85 -23.85 -4.97
C GLU A 333 2.79 -22.33 -5.15
N ARG A 334 3.76 -21.59 -4.56
CA ARG A 334 3.87 -20.14 -4.78
C ARG A 334 4.15 -19.80 -6.23
N GLU A 335 5.10 -20.49 -6.86
CA GLU A 335 5.41 -20.32 -8.28
C GLU A 335 4.19 -20.63 -9.16
N ARG A 336 3.50 -21.75 -8.90
CA ARG A 336 2.27 -22.10 -9.59
C ARG A 336 1.19 -21.02 -9.43
N ASN A 337 1.00 -20.49 -8.22
CA ASN A 337 0.02 -19.42 -7.97
C ASN A 337 0.38 -18.14 -8.74
N ALA A 338 1.67 -17.76 -8.79
CA ALA A 338 2.14 -16.61 -9.54
C ALA A 338 1.85 -16.72 -11.04
N VAL A 339 2.11 -17.89 -11.65
CA VAL A 339 1.79 -18.14 -13.07
C VAL A 339 0.27 -18.05 -13.32
N LEU A 340 -0.54 -18.60 -12.42
CA LEU A 340 -2.01 -18.53 -12.55
C LEU A 340 -2.52 -17.09 -12.40
N LEU A 341 -1.96 -16.33 -11.47
CA LEU A 341 -2.30 -14.93 -11.27
C LEU A 341 -1.94 -14.09 -12.49
N ASP A 342 -0.73 -14.23 -13.04
CA ASP A 342 -0.30 -13.48 -14.23
C ASP A 342 -1.19 -13.75 -15.44
N ARG A 343 -1.52 -15.03 -15.70
CA ARG A 343 -2.46 -15.41 -16.77
C ARG A 343 -3.84 -14.79 -16.56
N ALA A 344 -4.36 -14.84 -15.33
CA ALA A 344 -5.66 -14.26 -15.01
C ALA A 344 -5.66 -12.74 -15.19
N MET A 345 -4.61 -12.05 -14.74
CA MET A 345 -4.46 -10.60 -14.87
C MET A 345 -4.27 -10.17 -16.33
N THR A 346 -3.56 -10.96 -17.14
CA THR A 346 -3.38 -10.69 -18.58
C THR A 346 -4.70 -10.79 -19.32
N ARG A 347 -5.49 -11.84 -19.07
CA ARG A 347 -6.84 -11.97 -19.65
C ARG A 347 -7.74 -10.82 -19.24
N ARG A 348 -7.75 -10.51 -17.93
CA ARG A 348 -8.53 -9.40 -17.37
C ARG A 348 -8.23 -8.06 -18.04
N ARG A 349 -6.94 -7.78 -18.28
CA ARG A 349 -6.49 -6.58 -19.02
C ARG A 349 -6.98 -6.60 -20.47
N ALA A 350 -6.85 -7.71 -21.18
CA ALA A 350 -7.33 -7.84 -22.56
C ALA A 350 -8.86 -7.61 -22.66
N THR A 351 -9.64 -8.19 -21.73
CA THR A 351 -11.10 -7.99 -21.69
C THR A 351 -11.46 -6.53 -21.43
N VAL A 352 -10.80 -5.87 -20.48
CA VAL A 352 -11.03 -4.43 -20.22
C VAL A 352 -10.73 -3.59 -21.46
N GLN A 353 -9.64 -3.90 -22.18
CA GLN A 353 -9.30 -3.19 -23.42
C GLN A 353 -10.37 -3.38 -24.51
N ALA A 354 -10.90 -4.59 -24.70
CA ALA A 354 -11.99 -4.84 -25.63
C ALA A 354 -13.27 -4.05 -25.25
N LEU A 355 -13.63 -4.05 -23.96
CA LEU A 355 -14.78 -3.29 -23.45
C LEU A 355 -14.61 -1.77 -23.63
N LEU A 356 -13.40 -1.25 -23.43
CA LEU A 356 -13.10 0.16 -23.71
C LEU A 356 -13.27 0.51 -25.20
N GLN A 357 -12.92 -0.40 -26.11
CA GLN A 357 -13.15 -0.20 -27.54
C GLN A 357 -14.64 -0.22 -27.90
N GLU A 358 -15.42 -1.13 -27.33
CA GLU A 358 -16.88 -1.16 -27.51
C GLU A 358 -17.53 0.12 -26.97
N PHE A 359 -17.11 0.57 -25.79
CA PHE A 359 -17.59 1.80 -25.21
C PHE A 359 -17.30 3.02 -26.11
N ARG A 360 -16.09 3.12 -26.66
CA ARG A 360 -15.71 4.17 -27.63
C ARG A 360 -16.58 4.16 -28.90
N SER A 361 -17.17 3.01 -29.26
CA SER A 361 -18.11 2.90 -30.39
C SER A 361 -19.53 3.41 -30.08
N GLY A 362 -19.79 3.85 -28.85
CA GLY A 362 -21.06 4.43 -28.42
C GLY A 362 -22.01 3.46 -27.70
N ARG A 363 -21.56 2.26 -27.35
CA ARG A 363 -22.35 1.33 -26.52
C ARG A 363 -22.19 1.69 -25.05
N VAL A 364 -23.22 2.30 -24.47
CA VAL A 364 -23.24 2.73 -23.07
C VAL A 364 -24.39 2.04 -22.33
N ASP A 365 -24.08 1.32 -21.25
CA ASP A 365 -25.10 0.72 -20.37
C ASP A 365 -24.92 1.24 -18.94
N GLU A 366 -25.95 1.04 -18.12
CA GLU A 366 -25.92 1.38 -16.71
C GLU A 366 -24.86 0.57 -15.96
N ALA A 367 -24.10 1.26 -15.09
CA ALA A 367 -23.07 0.63 -14.28
C ALA A 367 -23.67 -0.13 -13.09
N PRO A 368 -23.25 -1.38 -12.83
CA PRO A 368 -23.59 -2.11 -11.60
C PRO A 368 -22.80 -1.51 -10.42
N LEU A 369 -23.16 -0.29 -10.04
CA LEU A 369 -22.47 0.53 -9.04
C LEU A 369 -23.49 1.01 -8.00
N ASP A 370 -23.25 0.68 -6.74
CA ASP A 370 -24.10 1.11 -5.65
C ASP A 370 -24.01 2.63 -5.40
N ALA A 371 -25.02 3.17 -4.71
CA ALA A 371 -25.13 4.60 -4.45
C ALA A 371 -23.96 5.16 -3.62
N THR A 372 -23.40 4.38 -2.70
CA THR A 372 -22.26 4.79 -1.85
C THR A 372 -21.01 4.94 -2.71
N SER A 373 -20.68 3.92 -3.49
CA SER A 373 -19.53 3.92 -4.41
C SER A 373 -19.65 5.02 -5.46
N ARG A 374 -20.84 5.25 -6.00
CA ARG A 374 -21.15 6.36 -6.90
C ARG A 374 -20.88 7.72 -6.26
N SER A 375 -21.35 7.92 -5.02
CA SER A 375 -21.12 9.18 -4.30
C SER A 375 -19.65 9.43 -4.01
N ILE A 376 -18.88 8.39 -3.67
CA ILE A 376 -17.43 8.51 -3.44
C ILE A 376 -16.72 8.94 -4.72
N LEU A 377 -17.01 8.25 -5.84
CA LEU A 377 -16.40 8.58 -7.14
C LEU A 377 -16.75 9.99 -7.60
N ALA A 378 -18.03 10.39 -7.48
CA ALA A 378 -18.47 11.73 -7.87
C ALA A 378 -17.76 12.82 -7.05
N ALA A 379 -17.67 12.65 -5.72
CA ALA A 379 -17.01 13.60 -4.85
C ALA A 379 -15.49 13.70 -5.13
N ALA A 380 -14.82 12.56 -5.29
CA ALA A 380 -13.38 12.53 -5.56
C ALA A 380 -13.03 13.11 -6.94
N LEU A 381 -13.79 12.76 -7.98
CA LEU A 381 -13.52 13.24 -9.35
C LEU A 381 -13.86 14.73 -9.51
N ALA A 382 -14.86 15.26 -8.81
CA ALA A 382 -15.17 16.69 -8.83
C ALA A 382 -14.10 17.54 -8.13
N GLU A 383 -13.21 16.93 -7.35
CA GLU A 383 -12.23 17.65 -6.56
C GLU A 383 -11.09 18.22 -7.41
N GLY A 384 -10.71 19.47 -7.16
CA GLY A 384 -9.54 20.12 -7.77
C GLY A 384 -9.69 20.53 -9.22
N GLY A 385 -10.85 20.29 -9.85
CA GLY A 385 -11.18 20.81 -11.19
C GLY A 385 -10.43 20.16 -12.37
N ILE A 386 -9.58 19.17 -12.12
CA ILE A 386 -8.83 18.48 -13.19
C ILE A 386 -9.77 17.72 -14.12
N VAL A 387 -10.78 17.06 -13.55
CA VAL A 387 -11.81 16.34 -14.31
C VAL A 387 -13.00 17.28 -14.49
N ALA A 388 -13.10 17.88 -15.67
CA ALA A 388 -14.18 18.79 -16.02
C ALA A 388 -15.52 18.06 -16.18
N GLN A 389 -15.51 16.83 -16.69
CA GLN A 389 -16.70 15.99 -16.79
C GLN A 389 -16.32 14.52 -16.58
N ALA A 390 -17.22 13.75 -15.98
CA ALA A 390 -17.02 12.33 -15.81
C ALA A 390 -18.32 11.54 -16.00
N TRP A 391 -18.21 10.38 -16.62
CA TRP A 391 -19.28 9.40 -16.74
C TRP A 391 -18.80 8.04 -16.27
N VAL A 392 -19.71 7.32 -15.63
CA VAL A 392 -19.57 5.91 -15.32
C VAL A 392 -20.55 5.12 -16.19
N VAL A 393 -20.04 4.10 -16.85
CA VAL A 393 -20.84 3.15 -17.62
C VAL A 393 -20.51 1.74 -17.16
N GLY A 394 -21.40 0.80 -17.43
CA GLY A 394 -21.11 -0.60 -17.17
C GLY A 394 -21.40 -1.53 -18.32
N ARG A 395 -21.11 -2.79 -18.03
CA ARG A 395 -21.52 -3.94 -18.81
C ARG A 395 -21.80 -5.05 -17.81
N SER A 396 -23.02 -5.55 -17.78
CA SER A 396 -23.39 -6.67 -16.91
C SER A 396 -23.41 -7.97 -17.71
N GLY A 397 -22.94 -9.06 -17.13
CA GLY A 397 -23.05 -10.38 -17.75
C GLY A 397 -22.14 -10.63 -18.97
N HIS A 398 -21.04 -9.89 -19.12
CA HIS A 398 -20.12 -10.04 -20.26
C HIS A 398 -19.41 -11.40 -20.24
N GLN A 399 -19.60 -12.22 -21.27
CA GLN A 399 -19.03 -13.56 -21.32
C GLN A 399 -17.67 -13.60 -22.03
N VAL A 400 -16.65 -14.12 -21.34
CA VAL A 400 -15.29 -14.36 -21.89
C VAL A 400 -14.76 -15.68 -21.35
N ASP A 401 -14.36 -16.60 -22.24
CA ASP A 401 -13.72 -17.89 -21.89
C ASP A 401 -14.41 -18.65 -20.74
N ALA A 402 -15.75 -18.73 -20.81
CA ALA A 402 -16.63 -19.35 -19.80
C ALA A 402 -16.64 -18.65 -18.41
N CYS A 403 -16.23 -17.39 -18.35
CA CYS A 403 -16.42 -16.49 -17.21
C CYS A 403 -17.45 -15.43 -17.56
N THR A 404 -18.33 -15.11 -16.63
CA THR A 404 -19.25 -13.99 -16.74
C THR A 404 -18.71 -12.85 -15.88
N HIS A 405 -18.54 -11.68 -16.50
CA HIS A 405 -17.99 -10.52 -15.84
C HIS A 405 -18.96 -9.35 -15.88
N ASP A 406 -19.10 -8.71 -14.73
CA ASP A 406 -19.57 -7.33 -14.67
C ASP A 406 -18.38 -6.40 -14.84
N ALA A 407 -18.60 -5.27 -15.50
CA ALA A 407 -17.61 -4.25 -15.75
C ALA A 407 -18.15 -2.86 -15.43
N VAL A 408 -17.25 -2.01 -14.92
CA VAL A 408 -17.49 -0.59 -14.67
C VAL A 408 -16.34 0.18 -15.31
N LEU A 409 -16.67 1.10 -16.21
CA LEU A 409 -15.71 1.92 -16.93
C LEU A 409 -15.96 3.40 -16.64
N LEU A 410 -14.88 4.17 -16.46
CA LEU A 410 -14.93 5.62 -16.35
C LEU A 410 -14.49 6.29 -17.64
N LEU A 411 -15.26 7.29 -18.06
CA LEU A 411 -14.87 8.29 -19.03
C LEU A 411 -14.58 9.59 -18.31
N LEU A 412 -13.40 10.15 -18.54
CA LEU A 412 -12.96 11.41 -17.97
C LEU A 412 -12.71 12.42 -19.08
N ARG A 413 -13.28 13.61 -18.93
CA ARG A 413 -12.92 14.79 -19.72
C ARG A 413 -12.03 15.66 -18.86
N VAL A 414 -10.77 15.76 -19.27
CA VAL A 414 -9.72 16.39 -18.47
C VAL A 414 -9.44 17.76 -19.04
N ASP A 415 -9.39 18.78 -18.18
CA ASP A 415 -9.02 20.13 -18.58
C ASP A 415 -7.49 20.29 -18.64
N PRO A 416 -6.87 20.54 -19.81
CA PRO A 416 -5.41 20.63 -19.93
C PRO A 416 -4.78 21.68 -19.03
N SER A 417 -5.44 22.84 -18.84
CA SER A 417 -4.93 23.91 -17.97
C SER A 417 -4.90 23.49 -16.51
N SER A 418 -5.99 22.89 -16.03
CA SER A 418 -6.10 22.41 -14.65
C SER A 418 -5.16 21.24 -14.38
N LEU A 419 -4.95 20.38 -15.39
CA LEU A 419 -4.00 19.28 -15.34
C LEU A 419 -2.56 19.78 -15.13
N GLN A 420 -2.14 20.75 -15.94
CA GLN A 420 -0.81 21.38 -15.83
C GLN A 420 -0.65 22.14 -14.50
N ALA A 421 -1.67 22.89 -14.07
CA ALA A 421 -1.65 23.60 -12.79
C ALA A 421 -1.57 22.64 -11.59
N GLY A 422 -2.17 21.45 -11.70
CA GLY A 422 -2.10 20.38 -10.72
C GLY A 422 -0.80 19.57 -10.75
N GLY A 423 0.10 19.82 -11.70
CA GLY A 423 1.37 19.10 -11.85
C GLY A 423 1.19 17.62 -12.20
N MET A 424 0.08 17.27 -12.86
CA MET A 424 -0.22 15.92 -13.32
C MET A 424 -0.14 15.86 -14.85
N ASP A 425 0.02 14.65 -15.39
CA ASP A 425 -0.25 14.35 -16.79
C ASP A 425 -1.50 13.46 -16.93
N GLU A 426 -1.83 13.09 -18.18
CA GLU A 426 -2.99 12.25 -18.46
C GLU A 426 -2.87 10.85 -17.85
N ASP A 427 -1.67 10.27 -17.88
CA ASP A 427 -1.38 8.96 -17.30
C ASP A 427 -1.62 8.98 -15.79
N ASP A 428 -1.21 10.04 -15.11
CA ASP A 428 -1.42 10.24 -13.67
C ASP A 428 -2.93 10.28 -13.33
N VAL A 429 -3.75 10.97 -14.13
CA VAL A 429 -5.20 11.04 -13.92
C VAL A 429 -5.87 9.69 -14.15
N VAL A 430 -5.44 8.96 -15.18
CA VAL A 430 -5.92 7.61 -15.46
C VAL A 430 -5.55 6.66 -14.31
N ALA A 431 -4.29 6.68 -13.86
CA ALA A 431 -3.81 5.85 -12.76
C ALA A 431 -4.54 6.17 -11.45
N TRP A 432 -4.70 7.45 -11.12
CA TRP A 432 -5.46 7.90 -9.96
C TRP A 432 -6.90 7.39 -9.99
N SER A 433 -7.59 7.55 -11.12
CA SER A 433 -8.98 7.13 -11.28
C SER A 433 -9.15 5.61 -11.27
N GLN A 434 -8.18 4.87 -11.79
CA GLN A 434 -8.12 3.40 -11.64
C GLN A 434 -7.99 3.00 -10.17
N GLY A 435 -7.19 3.73 -9.39
CA GLY A 435 -7.07 3.59 -7.94
C GLY A 435 -8.39 3.82 -7.22
N LEU A 436 -9.13 4.87 -7.59
CA LEU A 436 -10.47 5.13 -7.05
C LEU A 436 -11.44 3.97 -7.33
N LEU A 437 -11.51 3.48 -8.56
CA LEU A 437 -12.34 2.32 -8.92
C LEU A 437 -11.96 1.07 -8.12
N GLN A 438 -10.66 0.79 -7.97
CA GLN A 438 -10.18 -0.34 -7.18
C GLN A 438 -10.58 -0.25 -5.71
N ARG A 439 -10.66 0.96 -5.17
CA ARG A 439 -11.02 1.19 -3.77
C ARG A 439 -12.51 1.02 -3.51
N VAL A 440 -13.39 1.38 -4.44
CA VAL A 440 -14.85 1.33 -4.22
C VAL A 440 -15.49 0.03 -4.72
N LEU A 441 -14.98 -0.55 -5.80
CA LEU A 441 -15.56 -1.76 -6.41
C LEU A 441 -15.11 -3.05 -5.73
N GLN A 442 -15.96 -4.07 -5.81
CA GLN A 442 -15.58 -5.43 -5.49
C GLN A 442 -14.52 -5.95 -6.50
N PRO A 443 -13.56 -6.78 -6.08
CA PRO A 443 -12.33 -7.02 -6.83
C PRO A 443 -12.54 -7.86 -8.10
N GLN A 444 -13.63 -8.62 -8.20
CA GLN A 444 -14.02 -9.40 -9.38
C GLN A 444 -14.59 -8.53 -10.52
N VAL A 445 -15.15 -7.35 -10.22
CA VAL A 445 -15.74 -6.43 -11.22
C VAL A 445 -14.64 -5.83 -12.08
N LEU A 446 -14.71 -6.05 -13.41
CA LEU A 446 -13.76 -5.48 -14.36
C LEU A 446 -13.80 -3.96 -14.28
N ARG A 447 -12.63 -3.32 -14.30
CA ARG A 447 -12.51 -1.87 -14.18
C ARG A 447 -11.63 -1.31 -15.26
N GLY A 448 -12.04 -0.20 -15.86
CA GLY A 448 -11.30 0.50 -16.90
C GLY A 448 -11.52 1.99 -16.80
N VAL A 449 -10.54 2.75 -17.28
CA VAL A 449 -10.59 4.21 -17.33
C VAL A 449 -10.14 4.63 -18.71
N TRP A 450 -10.84 5.60 -19.27
CA TRP A 450 -10.42 6.30 -20.46
C TRP A 450 -10.56 7.81 -20.25
N SER A 451 -9.49 8.53 -20.56
CA SER A 451 -9.41 9.98 -20.55
C SER A 451 -9.42 10.55 -21.97
N ALA A 452 -9.96 11.75 -22.10
CA ALA A 452 -9.80 12.59 -23.29
C ALA A 452 -9.76 14.07 -22.84
N TYR A 453 -9.02 14.91 -23.55
CA TYR A 453 -8.98 16.33 -23.23
C TYR A 453 -10.29 17.04 -23.57
N THR A 454 -10.65 18.07 -22.80
CA THR A 454 -11.81 18.94 -23.10
C THR A 454 -11.72 19.62 -24.46
N THR A 455 -10.51 19.78 -25.00
CA THR A 455 -10.22 20.37 -26.32
C THR A 455 -10.43 19.42 -27.48
N GLU A 456 -10.54 18.11 -27.24
CA GLU A 456 -10.74 17.10 -28.29
C GLU A 456 -12.22 16.74 -28.40
N PRO A 457 -12.80 16.56 -29.60
CA PRO A 457 -14.17 16.06 -29.71
C PRO A 457 -14.23 14.58 -29.32
N LEU A 458 -15.34 14.17 -28.70
CA LEU A 458 -15.66 12.75 -28.55
C LEU A 458 -16.14 12.18 -29.89
N ALA A 459 -16.09 10.86 -30.04
CA ALA A 459 -16.69 10.21 -31.20
C ALA A 459 -18.20 10.53 -31.25
N PRO A 460 -18.78 10.93 -32.41
CA PRO A 460 -20.17 11.40 -32.48
C PRO A 460 -21.20 10.40 -31.93
N ALA A 461 -20.98 9.11 -32.16
CA ALA A 461 -21.85 8.04 -31.66
C ALA A 461 -21.85 7.98 -30.12
N LEU A 462 -20.68 8.13 -29.50
CA LEU A 462 -20.54 8.15 -28.05
C LEU A 462 -21.13 9.43 -27.46
N GLU A 463 -20.85 10.59 -28.05
CA GLU A 463 -21.42 11.85 -27.58
C GLU A 463 -22.95 11.81 -27.58
N THR A 464 -23.55 11.32 -28.67
CA THR A 464 -25.01 11.13 -28.79
C THR A 464 -25.54 10.18 -27.71
N ALA A 465 -24.84 9.08 -27.45
CA ALA A 465 -25.23 8.10 -26.44
C ALA A 465 -25.21 8.70 -25.02
N LEU A 466 -24.16 9.46 -24.68
CA LEU A 466 -24.02 10.15 -23.40
C LEU A 466 -25.07 11.25 -23.21
N GLN A 467 -25.39 12.01 -24.26
CA GLN A 467 -26.43 13.04 -24.23
C GLN A 467 -27.84 12.44 -24.08
N SER A 468 -28.12 11.34 -24.78
CA SER A 468 -29.40 10.61 -24.67
C SER A 468 -29.59 10.03 -23.27
N SER A 469 -28.50 9.53 -22.68
CA SER A 469 -28.44 9.10 -21.28
C SER A 469 -28.79 10.25 -20.31
N LEU A 470 -28.27 11.45 -20.55
CA LEU A 470 -28.58 12.62 -19.72
C LEU A 470 -30.05 13.03 -19.83
N ALA A 471 -30.60 13.07 -21.05
CA ALA A 471 -31.99 13.43 -21.29
C ALA A 471 -33.00 12.46 -20.66
N SER A 472 -32.64 11.18 -20.56
CA SER A 472 -33.45 10.13 -19.91
C SER A 472 -33.32 10.12 -18.38
N GLY A 473 -32.52 11.01 -17.78
CA GLY A 473 -32.27 11.04 -16.34
C GLY A 473 -31.44 9.86 -15.83
N SER A 474 -30.79 9.11 -16.73
CA SER A 474 -29.94 8.00 -16.32
C SER A 474 -28.73 8.52 -15.53
N GLY A 475 -28.39 7.82 -14.45
CA GLY A 475 -27.34 8.22 -13.52
C GLY A 475 -25.93 8.11 -14.08
N LEU A 476 -25.67 8.04 -15.39
CA LEU A 476 -24.33 7.78 -15.92
C LEU A 476 -23.34 8.90 -15.58
N ARG A 477 -23.78 10.15 -15.42
CA ARG A 477 -22.88 11.28 -15.15
C ARG A 477 -22.52 11.39 -13.67
N LEU A 478 -21.23 11.52 -13.39
CA LEU A 478 -20.68 11.71 -12.04
C LEU A 478 -20.34 13.17 -11.77
N VAL A 479 -19.73 13.87 -12.73
CA VAL A 479 -19.33 15.27 -12.60
C VAL A 479 -20.10 16.13 -13.61
N PRO A 480 -20.94 17.09 -13.14
CA PRO A 480 -21.63 18.05 -13.99
C PRO A 480 -20.66 19.09 -14.58
N GLN A 481 -21.14 19.87 -15.55
CA GLN A 481 -20.34 20.86 -16.29
C GLN A 481 -20.13 22.11 -15.45
#